data_AF-A0A2E4Y8J1-F1
#
_entry.id   AF-A0A2E4Y8J1-F1
#
_cell.length_a   1.000
_cell.length_b   1.000
_cell.length_c   1.000
_cell.angle_alpha   90.00
_cell.angle_beta   90.00
_cell.angle_gamma   90.00
#
_symmetry.space_group_name_H-M   'P 1'
#
loop_
_entity.id
_entity.type
_entity.pdbx_description
1 polymer ?
#
loop_
_entity_poly.entity_id
_entity_poly.type
_entity_poly.pdbx_seq_one_letter_code
_entity_poly.pdbx_strand_id
1 'polypeptide(L)'
;MTKNVIYWILAACVSMGLLLLAIGMADSVPNASGQPHTKHPGMLIGMDGAARLAHIGLLAFLFNSLLLTLIVCLCILGVSERYRSSKFLAGMGASLLFMLAIWWMMFSTHQNFLQTGDTSYFMGFPVPTAWQVYGTWLGAIPLVMMYSCGFRKFIYTRDDEEEFKTLLEQAVLDSQKD
;
A
#
# COMPACT_ATOMS: atom_id res chain seq x y z
N MET A 1 -12.06 -14.00 -13.18
CA MET A 1 -11.33 -13.36 -12.06
C MET A 1 -11.92 -12.02 -11.62
N THR A 2 -12.48 -11.21 -12.52
CA THR A 2 -12.92 -9.82 -12.27
C THR A 2 -14.12 -9.68 -11.33
N LYS A 3 -15.13 -10.57 -11.43
CA LYS A 3 -16.28 -10.61 -10.51
C LYS A 3 -15.92 -10.95 -9.06
N ASN A 4 -14.74 -11.54 -8.84
CA ASN A 4 -14.32 -12.02 -7.52
C ASN A 4 -13.41 -11.03 -6.78
N VAL A 5 -13.09 -9.87 -7.37
CA VAL A 5 -12.21 -8.86 -6.74
C VAL A 5 -12.77 -8.42 -5.39
N ILE A 6 -14.10 -8.36 -5.26
CA ILE A 6 -14.74 -8.01 -3.98
C ILE A 6 -14.49 -9.05 -2.88
N TYR A 7 -14.44 -10.34 -3.22
CA TYR A 7 -14.10 -11.40 -2.26
C TYR A 7 -12.63 -11.33 -1.85
N TRP A 8 -11.73 -10.96 -2.77
CA TRP A 8 -10.33 -10.72 -2.45
C TRP A 8 -10.14 -9.51 -1.51
N ILE A 9 -10.87 -8.42 -1.74
CA ILE A 9 -10.90 -7.26 -0.87
C ILE A 9 -11.40 -7.66 0.52
N LEU A 10 -12.53 -8.37 0.60
CA LEU A 10 -13.07 -8.85 1.87
C LEU A 10 -12.07 -9.75 2.60
N ALA A 11 -11.46 -10.71 1.91
CA ALA A 11 -10.45 -11.60 2.48
C ALA A 11 -9.22 -10.83 2.99
N ALA A 12 -8.76 -9.82 2.25
CA ALA A 12 -7.66 -8.96 2.67
C ALA A 12 -8.03 -8.15 3.93
N CYS A 13 -9.21 -7.52 3.96
CA CYS A 13 -9.69 -6.77 5.12
C CYS A 13 -9.85 -7.65 6.37
N VAL A 14 -10.45 -8.84 6.23
CA VAL A 14 -10.59 -9.80 7.33
C VAL A 14 -9.21 -10.24 7.84
N SER A 15 -8.29 -10.57 6.93
CA SER A 15 -6.92 -10.96 7.29
C SER A 15 -6.16 -9.84 7.99
N MET A 16 -6.30 -8.60 7.53
CA MET A 16 -5.73 -7.42 8.19
C MET A 16 -6.33 -7.21 9.59
N GLY A 17 -7.64 -7.39 9.75
CA GLY A 17 -8.30 -7.33 11.06
C GLY A 17 -7.77 -8.39 12.04
N LEU A 18 -7.60 -9.63 11.56
CA LEU A 18 -6.99 -10.71 12.35
C LEU A 18 -5.54 -10.41 12.72
N LEU A 19 -4.75 -9.84 11.81
CA LEU A 19 -3.38 -9.43 12.11
C LEU A 19 -3.33 -8.30 13.14
N LEU A 20 -4.25 -7.32 13.08
CA LEU A 20 -4.34 -6.26 14.10
C LEU A 20 -4.70 -6.82 15.47
N LEU A 21 -5.63 -7.79 15.53
CA LEU A 21 -5.93 -8.50 16.77
C LEU A 21 -4.71 -9.25 17.29
N ALA A 22 -3.99 -9.96 16.42
CA ALA A 22 -2.76 -10.67 16.79
C ALA A 22 -1.66 -9.72 17.30
N ILE A 23 -1.50 -8.54 16.67
CA ILE A 23 -0.57 -7.50 17.13
C ILE A 23 -1.00 -6.94 18.49
N GLY A 24 -2.30 -6.68 18.68
CA GLY A 24 -2.85 -6.17 19.94
C GLY A 24 -2.76 -7.17 21.10
N MET A 25 -2.71 -8.46 20.80
CA MET A 25 -2.52 -9.54 21.78
C MET A 25 -1.06 -9.94 21.97
N ALA A 26 -0.13 -9.41 21.16
CA ALA A 26 1.28 -9.72 21.29
C ALA A 26 1.84 -9.12 22.58
N ASP A 27 2.76 -9.85 23.22
CA ASP A 27 3.37 -9.41 24.46
C ASP A 27 4.08 -8.05 24.26
N SER A 28 3.74 -7.10 25.12
CA SER A 28 4.43 -5.82 25.15
C SER A 28 5.82 -6.01 25.74
N VAL A 29 6.83 -5.49 25.05
CA VAL A 29 8.21 -5.55 25.52
C VAL A 29 8.42 -4.45 26.57
N PRO A 30 9.16 -4.70 27.67
CA PRO A 30 9.49 -3.65 28.63
C PRO A 30 10.04 -2.43 27.90
N ASN A 31 9.55 -1.24 28.25
CA ASN A 31 10.01 0.02 27.68
C ASN A 31 9.69 0.23 26.19
N ALA A 32 8.66 -0.43 25.67
CA ALA A 32 8.20 -0.20 24.29
C ALA A 32 7.90 1.28 24.00
N SER A 33 7.46 2.06 25.00
CA SER A 33 7.22 3.50 24.93
C SER A 33 8.48 4.39 25.06
N GLY A 34 9.66 3.79 25.24
CA GLY A 34 10.93 4.48 25.48
C GLY A 34 11.23 4.72 26.96
N GLN A 35 12.51 4.93 27.25
CA GLN A 35 13.04 5.23 28.60
C GLN A 35 13.56 6.67 28.67
N PRO A 36 13.51 7.35 29.84
CA PRO A 36 14.09 8.68 29.98
C PRO A 36 15.58 8.69 29.67
N HIS A 37 16.02 9.68 28.89
CA HIS A 37 17.43 9.87 28.57
C HIS A 37 18.19 10.32 29.82
N THR A 38 19.26 9.59 30.17
CA THR A 38 20.00 9.81 31.43
C THR A 38 20.64 11.20 31.55
N LYS A 39 20.96 11.85 30.42
CA LYS A 39 21.61 13.18 30.38
C LYS A 39 20.71 14.34 29.92
N HIS A 40 19.52 14.05 29.38
CA HIS A 40 18.67 15.06 28.73
C HIS A 40 17.24 14.93 29.26
N PRO A 41 16.88 15.68 30.32
CA PRO A 41 15.55 15.64 30.91
C PRO A 41 14.47 15.92 29.86
N GLY A 42 13.43 15.08 29.82
CA GLY A 42 12.32 15.20 28.87
C GLY A 42 12.49 14.47 27.53
N MET A 43 13.67 13.90 27.25
CA MET A 43 13.88 13.06 26.06
C MET A 43 13.67 11.57 26.38
N LEU A 44 13.03 10.83 25.47
CA LEU A 44 12.88 9.37 25.55
C LEU A 44 13.78 8.67 24.53
N ILE A 45 14.41 7.57 24.94
CA ILE A 45 15.25 6.71 24.10
C ILE A 45 14.56 5.38 23.87
N GLY A 46 14.55 4.95 22.60
CA GLY A 46 13.90 3.73 22.15
C GLY A 46 14.55 2.42 22.61
N MET A 47 15.77 2.49 23.18
CA MET A 47 16.54 1.32 23.65
C MET A 47 16.62 0.22 22.57
N ASP A 48 16.36 -1.03 22.92
CA ASP A 48 16.52 -2.20 22.05
C ASP A 48 15.43 -2.27 20.97
N GLY A 49 15.80 -1.88 19.74
CA GLY A 49 14.93 -1.97 18.57
C GLY A 49 14.61 -3.40 18.15
N ALA A 50 15.53 -4.34 18.32
CA ALA A 50 15.35 -5.73 17.93
C ALA A 50 14.34 -6.42 18.85
N ALA A 51 14.45 -6.20 20.17
CA ALA A 51 13.51 -6.75 21.14
C ALA A 51 12.07 -6.28 20.87
N ARG A 52 11.87 -4.99 20.55
CA ARG A 52 10.54 -4.44 20.21
C ARG A 52 9.92 -5.08 18.99
N LEU A 53 10.74 -5.49 18.02
CA LEU A 53 10.27 -6.06 16.76
C LEU A 53 10.18 -7.59 16.81
N ALA A 54 10.71 -8.24 17.86
CA ALA A 54 10.77 -9.71 17.97
C ALA A 54 9.39 -10.38 17.86
N HIS A 55 8.36 -9.80 18.49
CA HIS A 55 7.03 -10.39 18.55
C HIS A 55 6.06 -9.86 17.48
N ILE A 56 6.27 -8.63 17.00
CA ILE A 56 5.35 -7.96 16.07
C ILE A 56 5.94 -7.75 14.67
N GLY A 57 7.22 -7.99 14.45
CA GLY A 57 7.92 -7.66 13.21
C GLY A 57 7.35 -8.34 11.98
N LEU A 58 7.17 -9.66 12.05
CA LEU A 58 6.57 -10.42 10.96
C LEU A 58 5.09 -10.05 10.76
N LEU A 59 4.35 -9.82 11.85
CA LEU A 59 2.95 -9.41 11.79
C LEU A 59 2.79 -8.06 11.09
N ALA A 60 3.63 -7.09 11.43
CA ALA A 60 3.69 -5.78 10.78
C ALA A 60 4.09 -5.90 9.30
N PHE A 61 5.04 -6.78 8.99
CA PHE A 61 5.45 -7.07 7.60
C PHE A 61 4.29 -7.61 6.77
N LEU A 62 3.56 -8.60 7.29
CA LEU A 62 2.41 -9.20 6.63
C LEU A 62 1.26 -8.20 6.51
N PHE A 63 1.00 -7.41 7.55
CA PHE A 63 -0.04 -6.39 7.55
C PHE A 63 0.18 -5.37 6.43
N ASN A 64 1.40 -4.82 6.32
CA ASN A 64 1.67 -3.85 5.26
C ASN A 64 1.66 -4.49 3.87
N SER A 65 2.09 -5.75 3.73
CA SER A 65 1.99 -6.49 2.46
C SER A 65 0.53 -6.67 2.01
N LEU A 66 -0.37 -6.97 2.95
CA LEU A 66 -1.80 -7.00 2.70
C LEU A 66 -2.37 -5.62 2.40
N LEU A 67 -1.91 -4.56 3.07
CA LEU A 67 -2.33 -3.19 2.78
C LEU A 67 -1.98 -2.80 1.33
N LEU A 68 -0.75 -3.07 0.88
CA LEU A 68 -0.33 -2.83 -0.51
C LEU A 68 -1.17 -3.64 -1.51
N THR A 69 -1.50 -4.89 -1.15
CA THR A 69 -2.37 -5.75 -1.96
C THR A 69 -3.78 -5.17 -2.03
N LEU A 70 -4.33 -4.70 -0.91
CA LEU A 70 -5.64 -4.06 -0.81
C LEU A 70 -5.71 -2.80 -1.68
N ILE A 71 -4.69 -1.94 -1.63
CA ILE A 71 -4.59 -0.75 -2.50
C ILE A 71 -4.74 -1.13 -3.97
N VAL A 72 -4.00 -2.15 -4.42
CA VAL A 72 -4.07 -2.63 -5.81
C VAL A 72 -5.44 -3.21 -6.14
N CYS A 73 -6.04 -3.99 -5.24
CA CYS A 73 -7.40 -4.50 -5.41
C CYS A 73 -8.44 -3.38 -5.53
N LEU A 74 -8.32 -2.31 -4.74
CA LEU A 74 -9.18 -1.13 -4.81
C LEU A 74 -9.02 -0.38 -6.13
N CYS A 75 -7.78 -0.22 -6.61
CA CYS A 75 -7.53 0.35 -7.94
C CYS A 75 -8.17 -0.50 -9.06
N ILE A 76 -8.10 -1.82 -8.97
CA ILE A 76 -8.78 -2.73 -9.92
C ILE A 76 -10.30 -2.58 -9.82
N LEU A 77 -10.84 -2.46 -8.60
CA LEU A 77 -12.28 -2.28 -8.37
C LEU A 77 -12.79 -0.98 -9.00
N GLY A 78 -12.01 0.10 -8.91
CA GLY A 78 -12.35 1.40 -9.51
C GLY A 78 -12.42 1.41 -11.04
N VAL A 79 -11.90 0.38 -11.70
CA VAL A 79 -12.07 0.17 -13.15
C VAL A 79 -13.28 -0.71 -13.39
N SER A 80 -14.14 -0.33 -14.35
CA SER A 80 -15.32 -1.10 -14.70
C SER A 80 -14.95 -2.50 -15.21
N GLU A 81 -15.79 -3.50 -14.94
CA GLU A 81 -15.49 -4.89 -15.30
C GLU A 81 -15.24 -5.08 -16.80
N ARG A 82 -15.89 -4.28 -17.65
CA ARG A 82 -15.72 -4.30 -19.12
C ARG A 82 -14.29 -3.95 -19.56
N TYR A 83 -13.56 -3.15 -18.78
CA TYR A 83 -12.22 -2.67 -19.14
C TYR A 83 -11.07 -3.33 -18.36
N ARG A 84 -11.37 -4.27 -17.44
CA ARG A 84 -10.37 -5.06 -16.70
C ARG A 84 -9.73 -6.15 -17.59
N SER A 85 -9.07 -5.74 -18.67
CA SER A 85 -8.35 -6.63 -19.58
C SER A 85 -7.17 -7.36 -18.91
N SER A 86 -6.73 -8.49 -19.47
CA SER A 86 -5.55 -9.22 -18.96
C SER A 86 -4.28 -8.36 -18.93
N LYS A 87 -4.12 -7.43 -19.89
CA LYS A 87 -3.00 -6.48 -19.93
C LYS A 87 -3.04 -5.51 -18.74
N PHE A 88 -4.24 -4.99 -18.43
CA PHE A 88 -4.43 -4.14 -17.26
C PHE A 88 -4.12 -4.91 -15.97
N LEU A 89 -4.66 -6.11 -15.80
CA LEU A 89 -4.42 -6.95 -14.62
C LEU A 89 -2.93 -7.33 -14.47
N ALA A 90 -2.23 -7.63 -15.56
CA ALA A 90 -0.79 -7.88 -15.54
C ALA A 90 -0.01 -6.64 -15.09
N GLY A 91 -0.39 -5.44 -15.56
CA GLY A 91 0.20 -4.18 -15.11
C GLY A 91 -0.03 -3.90 -13.62
N MET A 92 -1.23 -4.19 -13.12
CA MET A 92 -1.54 -4.08 -11.69
C MET A 92 -0.74 -5.08 -10.85
N GLY A 93 -0.60 -6.32 -11.32
CA GLY A 93 0.24 -7.33 -10.69
C GLY A 93 1.72 -6.95 -10.66
N ALA A 94 2.26 -6.42 -11.77
CA ALA A 94 3.63 -5.92 -11.82
C ALA A 94 3.84 -4.75 -10.86
N SER A 95 2.86 -3.85 -10.75
CA SER A 95 2.90 -2.73 -9.79
C SER A 95 2.93 -3.24 -8.36
N LEU A 96 2.10 -4.25 -8.03
CA LEU A 96 2.09 -4.88 -6.71
C LEU A 96 3.45 -5.51 -6.37
N LEU A 97 4.01 -6.30 -7.29
CA LEU A 97 5.30 -6.94 -7.09
C LEU A 97 6.41 -5.91 -6.87
N PHE A 98 6.41 -4.81 -7.61
CA PHE A 98 7.36 -3.74 -7.43
C PHE A 98 7.24 -3.06 -6.05
N MET A 99 6.01 -2.75 -5.62
CA MET A 99 5.77 -2.20 -4.28
C MET A 99 6.19 -3.18 -3.16
N LEU A 100 5.91 -4.47 -3.33
CA LEU A 100 6.33 -5.51 -2.38
C LEU A 100 7.86 -5.67 -2.34
N ALA A 101 8.55 -5.53 -3.47
CA ALA A 101 10.01 -5.56 -3.51
C ALA A 101 10.61 -4.38 -2.71
N ILE A 102 10.06 -3.18 -2.87
CA ILE A 102 10.46 -2.00 -2.10
C ILE A 102 10.19 -2.19 -0.61
N TRP A 103 9.01 -2.70 -0.26
CA TRP A 103 8.66 -3.03 1.12
C TRP A 103 9.63 -4.04 1.73
N TRP A 104 9.96 -5.09 0.98
CA TRP A 104 10.96 -6.09 1.39
C TRP A 104 12.33 -5.47 1.61
N MET A 105 12.80 -4.59 0.72
CA MET A 105 14.08 -3.91 0.88
C MET A 105 14.09 -3.03 2.13
N MET A 106 13.02 -2.29 2.39
CA MET A 106 12.89 -1.48 3.60
C MET A 106 12.94 -2.35 4.86
N PHE A 107 12.16 -3.43 4.89
CA PHE A 107 12.08 -4.33 6.04
C PHE A 107 13.40 -5.09 6.29
N SER A 108 13.99 -5.69 5.25
CA SER A 108 15.22 -6.48 5.38
C SER A 108 16.43 -5.63 5.75
N THR A 109 16.57 -4.43 5.18
CA THR A 109 17.67 -3.51 5.56
C THR A 109 17.49 -2.96 6.98
N HIS A 110 16.25 -2.77 7.43
CA HIS A 110 16.01 -2.38 8.83
C HIS A 110 16.35 -3.53 9.80
N GLN A 111 15.95 -4.76 9.48
CA GLN A 111 16.32 -5.94 10.27
C GLN A 111 17.84 -6.13 10.34
N ASN A 112 18.54 -5.93 9.22
CA ASN A 112 20.00 -6.01 9.18
C ASN A 112 20.63 -4.97 10.11
N PHE A 113 20.18 -3.71 10.04
CA PHE A 113 20.64 -2.65 10.95
C PHE A 113 20.39 -3.00 12.42
N LEU A 114 19.23 -3.56 12.77
CA LEU A 114 18.94 -3.98 14.14
C LEU A 114 19.86 -5.09 14.65
N GLN A 115 20.36 -5.96 13.77
CA GLN A 115 21.25 -7.07 14.12
C GLN A 115 22.73 -6.65 14.20
N THR A 116 23.18 -5.78 13.29
CA THR A 116 24.59 -5.41 13.16
C THR A 116 24.94 -4.10 13.85
N GLY A 117 23.97 -3.20 14.02
CA GLY A 117 24.20 -1.81 14.42
C GLY A 117 24.80 -0.93 13.32
N ASP A 118 25.14 -1.51 12.15
CA ASP A 118 25.79 -0.79 11.06
C ASP A 118 24.76 -0.03 10.23
N THR A 119 24.97 1.28 10.09
CA THR A 119 24.17 2.14 9.23
C THR A 119 25.01 2.70 8.09
N SER A 120 24.68 2.28 6.87
CA SER A 120 25.09 2.99 5.65
C SER A 120 24.05 4.06 5.30
N TYR A 121 24.49 5.08 4.56
CA TYR A 121 23.66 6.20 4.16
C TYR A 121 23.50 6.24 2.64
N PHE A 122 22.31 6.63 2.18
CA PHE A 122 22.01 6.91 0.79
C PHE A 122 21.30 8.26 0.69
N MET A 123 21.89 9.19 -0.07
CA MET A 123 21.37 10.54 -0.30
C MET A 123 20.95 11.30 0.98
N GLY A 124 21.68 11.09 2.08
CA GLY A 124 21.45 11.79 3.35
C GLY A 124 20.57 11.05 4.37
N PHE A 125 20.01 9.89 4.02
CA PHE A 125 19.25 9.05 4.96
C PHE A 125 19.94 7.71 5.22
N PRO A 126 19.80 7.11 6.42
CA PRO A 126 20.07 5.70 6.63
C PRO A 126 19.37 4.85 5.56
N VAL A 127 20.01 3.81 5.03
CA VAL A 127 19.44 2.96 3.97
C VAL A 127 17.99 2.51 4.22
N PRO A 128 17.59 1.99 5.41
CA PRO A 128 16.18 1.64 5.64
C PRO A 128 15.24 2.85 5.53
N THR A 129 15.65 4.01 6.03
CA THR A 129 14.90 5.27 5.89
C THR A 129 14.87 5.76 4.43
N ALA A 130 15.94 5.56 3.67
CA ALA A 130 15.99 5.90 2.25
C ALA A 130 14.99 5.06 1.44
N TRP A 131 14.85 3.77 1.74
CA TRP A 131 13.79 2.92 1.17
C TRP A 131 12.39 3.39 1.58
N GLN A 132 12.21 3.80 2.84
CA GLN A 132 10.93 4.33 3.29
C GLN A 132 10.55 5.62 2.56
N VAL A 133 11.49 6.57 2.40
CA VAL A 133 11.22 7.87 1.79
C VAL A 133 11.17 7.75 0.26
N TYR A 134 12.27 7.35 -0.36
CA TYR A 134 12.41 7.31 -1.81
C TYR A 134 11.74 6.10 -2.42
N GLY A 135 11.87 4.93 -1.79
CA GLY A 135 11.24 3.71 -2.26
C GLY A 135 9.72 3.82 -2.30
N THR A 136 9.09 4.31 -1.23
CA THR A 136 7.62 4.48 -1.23
C THR A 136 7.15 5.42 -2.34
N TRP A 137 7.88 6.51 -2.59
CA TRP A 137 7.60 7.40 -3.72
C TRP A 137 7.74 6.71 -5.07
N LEU A 138 8.83 5.98 -5.29
CA LEU A 138 9.05 5.21 -6.51
C LEU A 138 7.97 4.13 -6.70
N GLY A 139 7.53 3.49 -5.63
CA GLY A 139 6.51 2.45 -5.63
C GLY A 139 5.15 2.93 -6.15
N ALA A 140 4.84 4.22 -6.01
CA ALA A 140 3.60 4.80 -6.52
C ALA A 140 3.63 5.08 -8.04
N ILE A 141 4.82 5.23 -8.64
CA ILE A 141 4.98 5.63 -10.05
C ILE A 141 4.26 4.68 -11.02
N PRO A 142 4.37 3.33 -10.91
CA PRO A 142 3.64 2.43 -11.80
C PRO A 142 2.13 2.64 -11.80
N LEU A 143 1.53 2.88 -10.63
CA LEU A 143 0.10 3.14 -10.50
C LEU A 143 -0.28 4.48 -11.14
N VAL A 144 0.51 5.53 -10.91
CA VAL A 144 0.31 6.85 -11.54
C VAL A 144 0.43 6.75 -13.06
N MET A 145 1.40 6.01 -13.58
CA MET A 145 1.57 5.81 -15.02
C MET A 145 0.42 5.01 -15.62
N MET A 146 -0.03 3.95 -14.93
CA MET A 146 -1.21 3.17 -15.33
C MET A 146 -2.46 4.06 -15.39
N TYR A 147 -2.64 4.96 -14.43
CA TYR A 147 -3.73 5.92 -14.45
C TYR A 147 -3.58 6.92 -15.61
N SER A 148 -2.48 7.67 -15.64
CA SER A 148 -2.28 8.78 -16.59
C SER A 148 -2.25 8.33 -18.05
N CYS A 149 -1.54 7.25 -18.36
CA CYS A 149 -1.45 6.73 -19.73
C CYS A 149 -2.61 5.79 -20.08
N GLY A 150 -3.15 5.08 -19.09
CA GLY A 150 -4.24 4.13 -19.28
C GLY A 150 -5.64 4.73 -19.18
N PHE A 151 -5.77 6.01 -18.78
CA PHE A 151 -7.07 6.64 -18.49
C PHE A 151 -8.08 6.46 -19.63
N ARG A 152 -7.71 6.89 -20.84
CA ARG A 152 -8.56 6.81 -22.04
C ARG A 152 -8.76 5.38 -22.58
N LYS A 153 -8.08 4.40 -21.99
CA LYS A 153 -8.12 3.00 -22.43
C LYS A 153 -8.86 2.09 -21.47
N PHE A 154 -8.75 2.37 -20.17
CA PHE A 154 -9.25 1.48 -19.13
C PHE A 154 -10.27 2.15 -18.20
N ILE A 155 -10.22 3.48 -18.02
CA ILE A 155 -11.02 4.16 -17.00
C ILE A 155 -12.20 4.89 -17.62
N TYR A 156 -11.93 5.78 -18.57
CA TYR A 156 -12.94 6.57 -19.27
C TYR A 156 -12.58 6.68 -20.75
N THR A 157 -13.10 5.74 -21.51
CA THR A 157 -12.88 5.61 -22.94
C THR A 157 -13.63 6.68 -23.73
N ARG A 158 -13.41 6.75 -25.04
CA ARG A 158 -14.18 7.65 -25.91
C ARG A 158 -15.62 7.16 -26.06
N ASP A 159 -15.80 5.85 -26.14
CA ASP A 159 -17.11 5.21 -26.19
C ASP A 159 -17.93 5.53 -24.93
N ASP A 160 -17.29 5.53 -23.75
CA ASP A 160 -17.93 5.97 -22.49
C ASP A 160 -18.41 7.42 -22.56
N GLU A 161 -17.62 8.28 -23.20
CA GLU A 161 -17.93 9.70 -23.34
C GLU A 161 -19.09 9.95 -24.30
N GLU A 162 -19.17 9.16 -25.39
CA GLU A 162 -20.28 9.22 -26.34
C GLU A 162 -21.56 8.68 -25.72
N GLU A 163 -21.51 7.53 -25.05
CA GLU A 163 -22.64 6.95 -24.31
C GLU A 163 -23.18 7.94 -23.27
N PHE A 164 -22.28 8.59 -22.52
CA PHE A 164 -22.66 9.63 -21.56
C PHE A 164 -23.32 10.84 -22.20
N LYS A 165 -22.83 11.31 -23.36
CA LYS A 165 -23.44 12.44 -24.10
C LYS A 165 -24.85 12.08 -24.58
N THR A 166 -25.05 10.89 -25.11
CA THR A 166 -26.38 10.42 -25.53
C THR A 166 -27.36 10.39 -24.36
N LEU A 167 -26.93 9.91 -23.19
CA LEU A 167 -27.75 9.92 -21.97
C LEU A 167 -28.09 11.34 -21.52
N LEU A 168 -27.16 12.29 -21.65
CA LEU A 168 -27.38 13.68 -21.30
C LEU A 168 -28.41 14.36 -22.21
N GLU A 169 -28.34 14.11 -23.52
CA GLU A 169 -29.31 14.59 -24.50
C GLU A 169 -30.72 14.04 -24.23
N GLN A 170 -30.82 12.74 -23.91
CA GLN A 170 -32.09 12.13 -23.53
C GLN A 170 -32.67 12.73 -22.25
N ALA A 171 -31.86 12.92 -21.22
CA ALA A 171 -32.30 13.50 -19.96
C ALA A 171 -32.83 14.94 -20.13
N VAL A 172 -32.20 15.74 -21.02
CA VAL A 172 -32.70 17.09 -21.36
C VAL A 172 -34.04 17.01 -22.07
N LEU A 173 -34.19 16.13 -23.06
CA LEU A 173 -35.45 15.96 -23.80
C LEU A 173 -36.60 15.51 -22.89
N ASP A 174 -36.33 14.62 -21.92
CA ASP A 174 -37.34 14.16 -20.99
C ASP A 174 -37.74 15.26 -19.99
N SER A 175 -36.79 16.09 -19.54
CA SER A 175 -37.08 17.26 -18.67
C SER A 175 -37.93 18.36 -19.34
N GLN A 176 -38.01 18.36 -20.67
CA GLN A 176 -38.83 19.31 -21.44
C GLN A 176 -40.24 18.78 -21.75
N LYS A 177 -40.51 17.51 -21.46
CA LYS A 177 -41.82 16.88 -21.64
C LYS A 177 -42.71 16.98 -20.39
N ASP A 178 -42.10 17.24 -19.24
CA ASP A 178 -42.78 17.52 -17.96
C ASP A 178 -43.05 19.03 -17.79
#